data_AF-A0A848NVI9-F1
#
_entry.id   AF-A0A848NVI9-F1
#
_cell.length_a   1.000
_cell.length_b   1.000
_cell.length_c   1.000
_cell.angle_alpha   90.00
_cell.angle_beta   90.00
_cell.angle_gamma   90.00
#
_symmetry.space_group_name_H-M   'P 1'
#
loop_
_entity.id
_entity.type
_entity.pdbx_description
1 polymer ?
#
loop_
_entity_poly.entity_id
_entity_poly.type
_entity_poly.pdbx_seq_one_letter_code
_entity_poly.pdbx_strand_id
1 'polypeptide(L)'
;MQQIQIPPLAEGEVYLCGFVDADGSVTHTILLPGDTKGTWQKAADWAKSIGGDLPTRAEQAVAYAKHRDQFEQAAYWSNEPDGSGWAWYQDFYDGYQDDYHRSSELRARAVRRLTV
;
A
#
# COMPACT_ATOMS: atom_id res chain seq x y z
N MET A 1 -21.52 -19.47 -10.37
CA MET A 1 -20.19 -18.92 -10.02
C MET A 1 -20.30 -18.34 -8.63
N GLN A 2 -19.43 -18.74 -7.70
CA GLN A 2 -19.45 -18.21 -6.33
C GLN A 2 -18.65 -16.90 -6.34
N GLN A 3 -19.27 -15.81 -5.87
CA GLN A 3 -18.63 -14.50 -5.83
C GLN A 3 -17.75 -14.39 -4.57
N ILE A 4 -16.53 -13.89 -4.73
CA ILE A 4 -15.64 -13.58 -3.59
C ILE A 4 -16.34 -12.57 -2.70
N GLN A 5 -16.43 -12.88 -1.40
CA GLN A 5 -17.02 -11.99 -0.40
C GLN A 5 -15.96 -10.98 0.03
N ILE A 6 -16.28 -9.69 -0.10
CA ILE A 6 -15.40 -8.61 0.35
C ILE A 6 -15.63 -8.41 1.86
N PRO A 7 -14.58 -8.31 2.68
CA PRO A 7 -14.72 -8.03 4.10
C PRO A 7 -15.36 -6.66 4.36
N PRO A 8 -16.02 -6.47 5.52
CA PRO A 8 -16.60 -5.18 5.87
C PRO A 8 -15.54 -4.08 5.91
N LEU A 9 -15.95 -2.89 5.45
CA LEU A 9 -15.13 -1.68 5.44
C LEU A 9 -15.61 -0.72 6.54
N ALA A 10 -14.65 -0.11 7.24
CA ALA A 10 -14.90 1.02 8.12
C ALA A 10 -15.04 2.33 7.33
N GLU A 11 -15.49 3.41 7.99
CA GLU A 11 -15.63 4.72 7.37
C GLU A 11 -14.28 5.21 6.79
N GLY A 12 -14.30 5.63 5.52
CA GLY A 12 -13.13 6.13 4.81
C GLY A 12 -12.18 5.05 4.27
N GLU A 13 -12.44 3.77 4.52
CA GLU A 13 -11.66 2.68 3.92
C GLU A 13 -12.07 2.40 2.47
N VAL A 14 -11.08 2.01 1.66
CA VAL A 14 -11.30 1.62 0.26
C VAL A 14 -10.78 0.21 0.05
N TYR A 15 -11.61 -0.67 -0.50
CA TYR A 15 -11.15 -1.99 -0.92
C TYR A 15 -10.22 -1.85 -2.14
N LEU A 16 -8.95 -2.22 -2.00
CA LEU A 16 -7.98 -2.12 -3.11
C LEU A 16 -8.04 -3.34 -4.01
N CYS A 17 -7.76 -4.52 -3.45
CA CYS A 17 -7.61 -5.75 -4.21
C CYS A 17 -7.65 -7.01 -3.32
N GLY A 18 -7.69 -8.18 -3.95
CA GLY A 18 -7.46 -9.46 -3.31
C GLY A 18 -6.40 -10.24 -4.09
N PHE A 19 -5.44 -10.82 -3.40
CA PHE A 19 -4.48 -11.76 -3.97
C PHE A 19 -4.90 -13.18 -3.59
N VAL A 20 -4.87 -14.09 -4.55
CA VAL A 20 -5.21 -15.50 -4.34
C VAL A 20 -3.92 -16.29 -4.33
N ASP A 21 -3.67 -17.00 -3.24
CA ASP A 21 -2.51 -17.86 -3.09
C ASP A 21 -2.75 -19.25 -3.73
N ALA A 22 -1.68 -20.03 -3.87
CA ALA A 22 -1.74 -21.33 -4.56
C ALA A 22 -2.64 -22.36 -3.84
N ASP A 23 -2.87 -22.20 -2.54
CA ASP A 23 -3.79 -23.02 -1.75
C ASP A 23 -5.26 -22.56 -1.84
N GLY A 24 -5.52 -21.48 -2.58
CA GLY A 24 -6.84 -20.89 -2.77
C GLY A 24 -7.26 -19.89 -1.69
N SER A 25 -6.42 -19.64 -0.68
CA SER A 25 -6.68 -18.57 0.29
C SER A 25 -6.64 -17.20 -0.38
N VAL A 26 -7.43 -16.27 0.15
CA VAL A 26 -7.54 -14.90 -0.40
C VAL A 26 -7.06 -13.91 0.63
N THR A 27 -6.02 -13.15 0.30
CA THR A 27 -5.58 -12.00 1.08
C THR A 27 -6.20 -10.73 0.51
N HIS A 28 -7.16 -10.17 1.24
CA HIS A 28 -7.81 -8.89 0.93
C HIS A 28 -6.97 -7.72 1.44
N THR A 29 -6.69 -6.76 0.56
CA THR A 29 -5.98 -5.50 0.88
C THR A 29 -6.96 -4.34 0.88
N ILE A 30 -6.97 -3.58 1.97
CA ILE A 30 -7.89 -2.46 2.20
C ILE A 30 -7.06 -1.23 2.53
N LEU A 31 -7.23 -0.16 1.76
CA LEU A 31 -6.61 1.15 1.98
C LEU A 31 -7.26 1.83 3.18
N LEU A 32 -6.45 2.21 4.15
CA LEU A 32 -6.87 3.00 5.30
C LEU A 32 -6.98 4.48 4.93
N PRO A 33 -7.84 5.24 5.63
CA PRO A 33 -7.94 6.69 5.45
C PRO A 33 -6.64 7.38 5.90
N GLY A 34 -6.35 8.52 5.25
CA GLY A 34 -5.21 9.37 5.58
C GLY A 34 -3.92 9.02 4.85
N ASP A 35 -3.01 9.99 4.84
CA ASP A 35 -1.66 9.88 4.30
C ASP A 35 -0.65 10.56 5.24
N THR A 36 0.63 10.29 5.00
CA THR A 36 1.71 11.02 5.67
C THR A 36 2.85 11.28 4.70
N LYS A 37 3.81 12.09 5.11
CA LYS A 37 5.08 12.29 4.41
C LYS A 37 6.22 12.14 5.40
N GLY A 38 7.26 11.42 5.03
CA GLY A 38 8.44 11.29 5.86
C GLY A 38 9.42 10.25 5.36
N THR A 39 10.45 10.02 6.17
CA THR A 39 11.39 8.92 5.97
C THR A 39 10.67 7.58 5.96
N TRP A 40 11.25 6.59 5.30
CA TRP A 40 10.62 5.26 5.19
C TRP A 40 10.25 4.68 6.56
N GLN A 41 11.14 4.84 7.55
CA GLN A 41 10.87 4.37 8.91
C GLN A 41 9.70 5.11 9.56
N LYS A 42 9.64 6.45 9.46
CA LYS A 42 8.53 7.24 10.00
C LYS A 42 7.21 6.88 9.32
N ALA A 43 7.23 6.62 8.02
CA ALA A 43 6.07 6.19 7.26
C ALA A 43 5.58 4.81 7.71
N ALA A 44 6.49 3.85 7.90
CA ALA A 44 6.16 2.51 8.39
C ALA A 44 5.61 2.55 9.83
N ASP A 45 6.22 3.34 10.71
CA ASP A 45 5.76 3.52 12.09
C ASP A 45 4.38 4.18 12.13
N TRP A 46 4.13 5.18 11.29
CA TRP A 46 2.82 5.80 11.15
C TRP A 46 1.78 4.79 10.67
N ALA A 47 2.07 3.99 9.64
CA ALA A 47 1.12 2.99 9.14
C ALA A 47 0.74 1.98 10.24
N LYS A 48 1.72 1.52 11.02
CA LYS A 48 1.49 0.65 12.19
C LYS A 48 0.66 1.32 13.27
N SER A 49 0.89 2.61 13.52
CA SER A 49 0.14 3.35 14.55
C SER A 49 -1.36 3.45 14.27
N ILE A 50 -1.77 3.34 12.99
CA ILE A 50 -3.17 3.32 12.57
C ILE A 50 -3.68 1.91 12.26
N GLY A 51 -2.95 0.87 12.68
CA GLY A 51 -3.36 -0.53 12.54
C GLY A 51 -3.15 -1.14 11.15
N GLY A 52 -2.28 -0.55 10.34
CA GLY A 52 -1.92 -1.06 9.01
C GLY A 52 -0.43 -1.21 8.79
N ASP A 53 -0.06 -1.40 7.54
CA ASP A 53 1.31 -1.40 7.03
C ASP A 53 1.39 -0.56 5.76
N LEU A 54 2.60 -0.22 5.32
CA LEU A 54 2.76 0.31 3.96
C LEU A 54 2.29 -0.73 2.92
N PRO A 55 1.82 -0.30 1.74
CA PRO A 55 1.45 -1.23 0.69
C PRO A 55 2.70 -1.91 0.09
N THR A 56 2.55 -3.15 -0.36
CA THR A 56 3.57 -3.84 -1.16
C THR A 56 3.65 -3.21 -2.55
N ARG A 57 4.71 -3.50 -3.31
CA ARG A 57 4.80 -3.03 -4.69
C ARG A 57 3.65 -3.52 -5.56
N ALA A 58 3.22 -4.76 -5.36
CA ALA A 58 2.09 -5.32 -6.10
C ALA A 58 0.78 -4.56 -5.79
N GLU A 59 0.55 -4.24 -4.50
CA GLU A 59 -0.60 -3.45 -4.08
C GLU A 59 -0.56 -2.02 -4.62
N GLN A 60 0.61 -1.38 -4.61
CA GLN A 60 0.79 -0.05 -5.21
C GLN A 60 0.49 -0.06 -6.70
N ALA A 61 0.91 -1.11 -7.42
CA ALA A 61 0.64 -1.22 -8.85
C ALA A 61 -0.87 -1.33 -9.13
N VAL A 62 -1.60 -2.07 -8.30
CA VAL A 62 -3.08 -2.12 -8.40
C VAL A 62 -3.69 -0.78 -8.02
N ALA A 63 -3.21 -0.14 -6.96
CA ALA A 63 -3.67 1.18 -6.55
C ALA A 63 -3.48 2.23 -7.66
N TYR A 64 -2.32 2.26 -8.31
CA TYR A 64 -2.07 3.12 -9.46
C TYR A 64 -3.01 2.80 -10.63
N ALA A 65 -3.23 1.52 -10.93
CA ALA A 65 -4.03 1.13 -12.08
C ALA A 65 -5.55 1.34 -11.89
N LYS A 66 -6.05 1.30 -10.66
CA LYS A 66 -7.50 1.23 -10.36
C LYS A 66 -8.02 2.29 -9.40
N HIS A 67 -7.16 2.85 -8.57
CA HIS A 67 -7.52 3.75 -7.47
C HIS A 67 -6.65 5.00 -7.46
N ARG A 68 -6.16 5.43 -8.63
CA ARG A 68 -5.23 6.57 -8.76
C ARG A 68 -5.81 7.87 -8.21
N ASP A 69 -7.13 8.01 -8.25
CA ASP A 69 -7.90 9.12 -7.68
C ASP A 69 -7.79 9.22 -6.15
N GLN A 70 -7.39 8.13 -5.48
CA GLN A 70 -7.15 8.12 -4.04
C GLN A 70 -5.75 8.63 -3.66
N PHE A 71 -4.89 8.92 -4.63
CA PHE A 71 -3.49 9.28 -4.42
C PHE A 71 -3.15 10.61 -5.09
N GLU A 72 -2.21 11.32 -4.49
CA GLU A 72 -1.64 12.52 -5.08
C GLU A 72 -0.60 12.13 -6.14
N GLN A 73 -0.34 13.02 -7.11
CA GLN A 73 0.71 12.79 -8.13
C GLN A 73 2.10 12.96 -7.52
N ALA A 74 2.52 11.95 -6.75
CA ALA A 74 3.77 11.94 -6.00
C ALA A 74 4.27 10.50 -5.80
N ALA A 75 5.50 10.39 -5.31
CA ALA A 75 6.11 9.14 -4.89
C ALA A 75 5.60 8.67 -3.52
N TYR A 76 5.23 7.39 -3.43
CA TYR A 76 4.74 6.74 -2.20
C TYR A 76 5.60 5.54 -1.80
N TRP A 77 6.04 5.48 -0.54
CA TRP A 77 6.80 4.36 0.00
C TRP A 77 6.05 3.03 -0.03
N SER A 78 6.76 1.96 -0.40
CA SER A 78 6.36 0.56 -0.23
C SER A 78 6.83 0.00 1.12
N ASN A 79 6.25 -1.11 1.59
CA ASN A 79 6.78 -1.87 2.73
C ASN A 79 8.04 -2.69 2.42
N GLU A 80 8.57 -2.65 1.20
CA GLU A 80 9.69 -3.46 0.75
C GLU A 80 11.03 -2.68 0.85
N PRO A 81 11.87 -2.95 1.87
CA PRO A 81 13.24 -2.45 1.92
C PRO A 81 14.15 -3.24 0.97
N ASP A 82 15.16 -2.60 0.39
CA ASP A 82 16.18 -3.23 -0.48
C ASP A 82 17.34 -3.89 0.32
N GLY A 83 17.34 -3.75 1.65
CA GLY A 83 18.44 -4.13 2.55
C GLY A 83 19.60 -3.12 2.70
N SER A 84 19.94 -2.31 1.70
CA SER A 84 21.14 -1.46 1.66
C SER A 84 20.89 0.03 2.02
N GLY A 85 19.83 0.31 2.80
CA GLY A 85 19.45 1.68 3.16
C GLY A 85 18.43 2.34 2.22
N TRP A 86 17.91 1.60 1.24
CA TRP A 86 16.88 2.05 0.31
C TRP A 86 15.56 1.30 0.51
N ALA A 87 14.49 1.88 0.01
CA ALA A 87 13.19 1.22 0.00
C ALA A 87 12.52 1.49 -1.33
N TRP A 88 11.69 0.54 -1.75
CA TRP A 88 10.89 0.70 -2.95
C TRP A 88 9.83 1.76 -2.75
N TYR A 89 9.50 2.45 -3.84
CA TYR A 89 8.36 3.34 -3.94
C TYR A 89 7.68 3.18 -5.30
N GLN A 90 6.47 3.74 -5.40
CA GLN A 90 5.80 3.94 -6.67
C GLN A 90 5.50 5.42 -6.87
N ASP A 91 5.79 5.92 -8.06
CA ASP A 91 5.36 7.24 -8.50
C ASP A 91 3.93 7.16 -9.06
N PHE A 92 3.02 7.96 -8.49
CA PHE A 92 1.63 8.02 -8.93
C PHE A 92 1.40 9.03 -10.05
N TYR A 93 2.41 9.77 -10.50
CA TYR A 93 2.34 10.61 -11.71
C TYR A 93 2.25 9.74 -12.98
N ASP A 94 3.17 8.80 -13.16
CA ASP A 94 3.33 8.00 -14.38
C ASP A 94 3.37 6.48 -14.14
N GLY A 95 3.45 6.04 -12.89
CA GLY A 95 3.32 4.64 -12.49
C GLY A 95 4.64 3.87 -12.43
N TYR A 96 5.80 4.49 -12.58
CA TYR A 96 7.06 3.74 -12.43
C TYR A 96 7.29 3.32 -10.96
N GLN A 97 8.04 2.24 -10.78
CA GLN A 97 8.53 1.79 -9.47
C GLN A 97 10.05 1.79 -9.49
N ASP A 98 10.64 2.31 -8.43
CA ASP A 98 12.09 2.35 -8.23
C ASP A 98 12.40 2.30 -6.73
N ASP A 99 13.67 2.26 -6.36
CA ASP A 99 14.08 2.41 -4.97
C ASP A 99 14.64 3.81 -4.69
N TYR A 100 14.48 4.26 -3.44
CA TYR A 100 15.01 5.54 -2.99
C TYR A 100 15.56 5.44 -1.58
N HIS A 101 16.53 6.29 -1.24
CA HIS A 101 17.20 6.21 0.04
C HIS A 101 16.22 6.48 1.20
N ARG A 102 16.20 5.62 2.23
CA ARG A 102 15.19 5.63 3.30
C ARG A 102 15.17 6.92 4.12
N SER A 103 16.24 7.71 4.09
CA SER A 103 16.31 9.02 4.76
C SER A 103 15.61 10.15 3.98
N SER A 104 15.22 9.91 2.74
CA SER A 104 14.42 10.87 1.96
C SER A 104 12.97 10.87 2.41
N GLU A 105 12.25 11.96 2.10
CA GLU A 105 10.86 12.12 2.51
C GLU A 105 9.89 11.96 1.34
N LEU A 106 9.28 10.77 1.24
CA LEU A 106 8.21 10.47 0.30
C LEU A 106 6.86 10.38 1.03
N ARG A 107 5.77 10.35 0.28
CA ARG A 107 4.44 10.14 0.86
C ARG A 107 4.25 8.69 1.25
N ALA A 108 3.24 8.42 2.05
CA ALA A 108 2.86 7.06 2.42
C ALA A 108 1.34 6.97 2.63
N ARG A 109 0.80 5.81 2.27
CA ARG A 109 -0.53 5.34 2.64
C ARG A 109 -0.37 4.09 3.48
N ALA A 110 -1.43 3.71 4.19
CA ALA A 110 -1.45 2.46 4.94
C ALA A 110 -2.54 1.55 4.40
N VAL A 111 -2.29 0.24 4.47
CA VAL A 111 -3.26 -0.80 4.18
C VAL A 111 -3.37 -1.75 5.37
N ARG A 112 -4.57 -2.29 5.58
CA ARG A 112 -4.74 -3.49 6.41
C ARG A 112 -5.03 -4.68 5.50
N ARG A 113 -4.61 -5.87 5.94
CA ARG A 113 -4.79 -7.12 5.21
C ARG A 113 -5.63 -8.10 6.01
N LEU A 114 -6.48 -8.85 5.32
CA LEU A 114 -7.26 -9.95 5.90
C LEU A 114 -7.17 -11.16 4.99
N THR A 115 -6.63 -12.26 5.52
CA THR A 115 -6.56 -13.55 4.81
C THR A 115 -7.72 -14.43 5.25
N VAL A 116 -8.42 -15.02 4.27
CA VAL A 116 -9.57 -15.93 4.45
C VAL A 116 -9.40 -17.21 3.66
#